data_AF-A0AAV4AEK6-F1
#
_entry.id   AF-A0AAV4AEK6-F1
#
_cell.length_a   1.000
_cell.length_b   1.000
_cell.length_c   1.000
_cell.angle_alpha   90.00
_cell.angle_beta   90.00
_cell.angle_gamma   90.00
#
_symmetry.space_group_name_H-M   'P 1'
#
loop_
_entity.id
_entity.type
_entity.pdbx_description
1 polymer ?
#
loop_
_entity_poly.entity_id
_entity_poly.type
_entity_poly.pdbx_seq_one_letter_code
_entity_poly.pdbx_strand_id
1 'polypeptide(L)' 'MLHQIAALFVKYVLIFSISDCRWHNHNIVVLGEVTIKPPYTSKDLECVEGSKALAHISKIVDKHCEEEAKQGRGTPSQR' A
#
# COMPACT_ATOMS: atom_id res chain seq x y z
N MET A 1 -3.66 1.38 -11.68
CA MET A 1 -3.77 0.32 -10.66
C MET A 1 -2.42 -0.29 -10.32
N LEU A 2 -1.71 -0.96 -11.24
CA LEU A 2 -0.39 -1.57 -10.93
C LEU A 2 0.70 -0.57 -10.54
N HIS A 3 0.72 0.62 -11.17
CA HIS A 3 1.61 1.72 -10.78
C HIS A 3 1.36 2.23 -9.35
N GLN A 4 0.12 2.14 -8.87
CA GLN A 4 -0.24 2.59 -7.51
C GLN A 4 0.32 1.67 -6.44
N ILE A 5 0.21 0.37 -6.69
CA ILE A 5 0.79 -0.68 -5.85
C ILE A 5 2.30 -0.52 -5.73
N ALA A 6 2.98 -0.30 -6.86
CA ALA A 6 4.42 -0.09 -6.86
C ALA A 6 4.81 1.18 -6.08
N ALA A 7 4.05 2.27 -6.22
CA ALA A 7 4.31 3.51 -5.47
C ALA A 7 4.12 3.32 -3.96
N LEU A 8 3.04 2.63 -3.54
CA LEU A 8 2.77 2.33 -2.15
C LEU A 8 3.85 1.42 -1.57
N PHE A 9 4.25 0.38 -2.31
CA PHE A 9 5.33 -0.54 -1.94
C PHE A 9 6.68 0.18 -1.78
N VAL A 10 7.06 1.01 -2.75
CA VAL A 10 8.31 1.80 -2.70
C VAL A 10 8.29 2.79 -1.55
N LYS A 11 7.17 3.49 -1.32
CA LYS A 11 7.02 4.33 -0.12
C LYS A 11 7.20 3.51 1.15
N TYR A 12 6.62 2.32 1.23
CA TYR A 12 6.66 1.49 2.43
C TYR A 12 8.07 1.01 2.75
N VAL A 13 8.74 0.43 1.76
CA VAL A 13 10.11 -0.09 1.91
C VAL A 13 11.10 1.04 2.21
N LEU A 14 10.99 2.17 1.51
CA LEU A 14 11.94 3.27 1.64
C LEU A 14 11.72 4.12 2.89
N ILE A 15 10.47 4.40 3.28
CA ILE A 15 10.17 5.27 4.44
C ILE A 15 10.31 4.51 5.76
N PHE A 16 9.92 3.24 5.79
CA PHE A 16 9.89 2.46 7.03
C PHE A 16 11.04 1.45 7.16
N SER A 17 12.00 1.44 6.23
CA SER A 17 13.13 0.50 6.23
C SER A 17 12.66 -0.94 6.45
N ILE A 18 11.53 -1.31 5.84
CA ILE A 18 10.91 -2.62 6.04
C ILE A 18 11.73 -3.65 5.27
N SER A 19 12.41 -4.53 6.01
CA SER A 19 13.30 -5.54 5.45
C SER A 19 12.57 -6.67 4.73
N ASP A 20 11.31 -6.95 5.09
CA ASP A 20 10.52 -8.03 4.50
C ASP A 20 9.18 -7.51 3.96
N CYS A 21 9.12 -7.32 2.65
CA CYS A 21 7.91 -6.96 1.93
C CYS A 21 7.84 -7.82 0.66
N ARG A 22 6.76 -8.60 0.51
CA ARG A 22 6.66 -9.64 -0.52
C ARG A 22 5.37 -9.48 -1.30
N TRP A 23 5.47 -9.54 -2.63
CA TRP A 23 4.30 -9.55 -3.49
C TRP A 23 3.77 -10.97 -3.62
N HIS A 24 2.51 -11.18 -3.26
CA HIS A 24 1.81 -12.46 -3.37
C HIS A 24 0.66 -12.34 -4.37
N ASN A 25 0.94 -12.62 -5.65
CA ASN A 25 0.03 -12.43 -6.78
C ASN A 25 -0.44 -10.98 -6.93
N HIS A 26 -1.65 -10.68 -6.47
CA HIS A 26 -2.22 -9.33 -6.46
C HIS A 26 -2.22 -8.70 -5.06
N ASN A 27 -1.79 -9.46 -4.05
CA ASN A 27 -1.78 -9.04 -2.66
C ASN A 27 -0.36 -8.64 -2.27
N ILE A 28 -0.23 -7.66 -1.39
CA ILE A 28 1.07 -7.22 -0.86
C ILE A 28 1.15 -7.72 0.58
N VAL A 29 2.13 -8.55 0.89
CA VAL A 29 2.36 -9.07 2.23
C VAL A 29 3.55 -8.35 2.84
N VAL A 30 3.29 -7.56 3.87
CA VAL A 30 4.28 -6.77 4.61
C VAL A 30 4.60 -7.52 5.90
N LEU A 31 5.88 -7.82 6.14
CA LEU A 31 6.40 -8.51 7.32
C LEU A 31 5.78 -9.90 7.60
N GLY A 32 5.00 -10.45 6.66
CA GLY A 32 4.16 -11.63 6.92
C GLY A 32 2.96 -11.35 7.85
N GLU A 33 2.84 -10.12 8.37
CA GLU A 33 1.85 -9.74 9.37
C GLU A 33 0.66 -9.01 8.75
N VAL A 34 0.86 -8.27 7.65
CA VAL A 34 -0.21 -7.49 7.02
C VAL A 34 -0.28 -7.76 5.54
N THR A 35 -1.48 -8.11 5.08
CA THR A 35 -1.83 -8.39 3.70
C THR A 35 -2.74 -7.29 3.16
N ILE A 36 -2.26 -6.57 2.15
CA ILE A 36 -3.02 -5.54 1.45
C ILE A 36 -3.64 -6.20 0.23
N LYS A 37 -4.97 -6.20 0.15
CA LYS A 37 -5.72 -6.76 -0.99
C LYS A 37 -6.26 -5.64 -1.87
N PRO A 38 -6.39 -5.86 -3.20
CA PRO A 38 -7.16 -4.97 -4.05
C PRO A 38 -8.61 -4.88 -3.53
N PRO A 39 -9.21 -3.67 -3.45
CA PRO A 39 -8.86 -2.39 -4.10
C PRO A 39 -7.79 -1.51 -3.43
N TYR A 40 -6.95 -2.03 -2.52
CA TYR A 40 -5.84 -1.33 -1.86
C TYR A 40 -6.28 -0.11 -1.04
N THR A 41 -7.44 -0.23 -0.41
CA THR A 41 -7.96 0.79 0.49
C THR A 41 -7.53 0.48 1.93
N SER A 42 -7.59 1.49 2.79
CA SER A 42 -7.39 1.32 4.24
C SER A 42 -8.39 0.33 4.87
N LYS A 43 -9.48 -0.02 4.17
CA LYS A 43 -10.49 -1.01 4.57
C LYS A 43 -10.18 -2.44 4.12
N ASP A 44 -9.36 -2.61 3.09
CA ASP A 44 -8.97 -3.91 2.52
C ASP A 44 -7.58 -4.36 3.00
N LEU A 45 -7.30 -4.07 4.27
CA LEU A 45 -6.09 -4.48 4.97
C LEU A 45 -6.43 -5.63 5.92
N GLU A 46 -5.89 -6.81 5.63
CA GLU A 46 -5.91 -7.92 6.60
C GLU A 46 -4.63 -7.91 7.42
N CYS A 47 -4.74 -7.80 8.73
CA CYS A 47 -3.60 -7.96 9.63
C CYS A 47 -3.81 -9.13 10.59
N VAL A 48 -2.70 -9.75 10.97
CA VAL A 48 -2.66 -10.64 12.12
C VAL A 48 -2.90 -9.82 13.39
N GLU A 49 -3.77 -10.31 14.29
CA GLU A 49 -4.17 -9.60 15.52
C GLU A 49 -2.97 -9.10 16.33
N GLY A 50 -3.01 -7.83 16.73
CA GLY A 50 -1.98 -7.20 17.59
C GLY A 50 -0.83 -6.51 16.85
N SER A 51 -0.80 -6.55 15.52
CA SER A 51 0.30 -5.97 14.76
C SER A 51 0.20 -4.43 14.67
N LYS A 52 1.17 -3.72 15.27
CA LYS A 52 1.28 -2.25 15.20
C LYS A 52 1.44 -1.74 13.77
N ALA A 53 1.88 -2.62 12.86
CA ALA A 53 2.04 -2.33 11.44
C ALA A 53 0.72 -1.87 10.80
N LEU A 54 -0.44 -2.41 11.18
CA LEU A 54 -1.73 -2.03 10.59
C LEU A 54 -2.01 -0.53 10.71
N ALA A 55 -1.76 0.06 11.90
CA ALA A 55 -2.01 1.48 12.15
C ALA A 55 -1.10 2.38 11.29
N HIS A 56 0.13 1.94 11.04
CA HIS A 56 1.06 2.63 10.13
C HIS A 56 0.61 2.46 8.67
N ILE A 57 0.27 1.24 8.26
CA ILE A 57 -0.14 0.91 6.88
C ILE A 57 -1.39 1.68 6.50
N SER A 58 -2.41 1.65 7.37
CA SER A 58 -3.68 2.34 7.14
C SER A 58 -3.45 3.85 6.92
N LYS A 59 -2.62 4.51 7.74
CA LYS A 59 -2.25 5.93 7.55
C LYS A 59 -1.55 6.22 6.23
N ILE A 60 -0.67 5.33 5.79
CA ILE A 60 0.11 5.53 4.57
C ILE A 60 -0.76 5.31 3.33
N VAL A 61 -1.63 4.29 3.36
CA VAL A 61 -2.62 4.03 2.32
C VAL A 61 -3.62 5.19 2.22
N ASP A 62 -4.11 5.69 3.35
CA ASP A 62 -5.04 6.83 3.40
C ASP A 62 -4.39 8.11 2.84
N LYS A 63 -3.19 8.45 3.34
CA LYS A 63 -2.41 9.58 2.84
C LYS A 63 -2.08 9.43 1.36
N HIS A 64 -1.80 8.23 0.89
CA HIS A 64 -1.55 7.97 -0.53
C HIS A 64 -2.81 8.20 -1.37
N CYS A 65 -3.96 7.72 -0.92
CA CYS A 65 -5.26 7.96 -1.57
C CYS A 65 -5.62 9.46 -1.63
N GLU A 66 -5.35 10.20 -0.56
CA GLU A 66 -5.53 11.65 -0.53
C GLU A 66 -4.54 12.38 -1.46
N GLU A 67 -3.28 11.98 -1.45
CA GLU A 67 -2.24 12.51 -2.34
C GLU A 67 -2.53 12.19 -3.80
N GLU A 68 -3.09 11.02 -4.10
CA GLU A 68 -3.58 10.64 -5.44
C GLU A 68 -4.72 11.56 -5.89
N ALA A 69 -5.70 11.77 -5.01
CA ALA A 69 -6.82 12.66 -5.27
C ALA A 69 -6.38 14.11 -5.45
N LYS A 70 -5.35 14.56 -4.70
CA LYS A 70 -4.80 15.92 -4.78
C LYS A 70 -3.77 16.12 -5.89
N GLN A 71 -2.94 15.12 -6.19
CA GLN A 71 -1.86 15.28 -7.17
C GLN A 71 -2.36 15.30 -8.59
N GLY A 72 -3.63 14.95 -8.88
CA GLY A 72 -4.23 15.13 -10.21
C GLY A 72 -3.38 14.56 -11.34
N ARG A 73 -2.49 13.60 -11.05
CA ARG A 73 -1.66 12.96 -12.06
C ARG A 73 -2.54 11.92 -12.70
N GLY A 74 -3.10 12.35 -13.83
CA GLY A 74 -3.85 11.52 -14.74
C GLY A 74 -3.18 10.16 -14.90
N THR A 75 -4.04 9.19 -15.14
CA THR A 75 -3.70 8.12 -16.05
C THR A 75 -2.82 8.70 -17.17
N PRO A 76 -1.70 8.07 -17.57
CA PRO A 76 -1.33 8.15 -18.97
C PRO A 76 -2.50 7.49 -19.70
N SER A 77 -3.51 8.30 -20.00
CA SER A 77 -4.53 8.00 -20.97
C SER A 77 -3.74 7.78 -22.25
N GLN A 78 -3.64 6.51 -22.60
CA GLN A 78 -3.02 5.99 -23.81
C GLN A 78 -3.46 6.87 -24.98
N ARG A 79 -2.48 7.48 -25.66
CA ARG A 79 -2.69 8.26 -26.87
C ARG A 79 -2.93 7.33 -28.05
#